data_AF-A0A9D8HH32-F1
#
_entry.id   AF-A0A9D8HH32-F1
#
_cell.length_a   1.000
_cell.length_b   1.000
_cell.length_c   1.000
_cell.angle_alpha   90.00
_cell.angle_beta   90.00
_cell.angle_gamma   90.00
#
_symmetry.space_group_name_H-M   'P 1'
#
loop_
_entity.id
_entity.type
_entity.pdbx_description
1 polymer ?
#
loop_
_entity_poly.entity_id
_entity_poly.type
_entity_poly.pdbx_seq_one_letter_code
_entity_poly.pdbx_strand_id
1 'polypeptide(L)'
;RIEDLRGHVVVCGYGRVGRGIVPLLADRSPVVVVDREPERVARAAAEGLLVVEGDATDDEVLVAAGVARASTLIVSLQSDADAISAVLSARALGPDVRIVARANAESSEAKLVRAGVDHVVNPLRLGSVRLATFALQPVVADFVDLVVPGSGEAVRLEQVVIPDGSPVLGRRLGECGLREATGVLVLALRRPGGEFTSVATGDLAGSPGGARAGAPGDDVPLVPGATLVVLGTPEQLAGLDRWLRSGPDPAG
;
A
#
# COMPACT_ATOMS: atom_id res chain seq x y z
N ARG A 1 1.72 21.89 -15.43
CA ARG A 1 0.59 20.91 -15.48
C ARG A 1 1.17 19.57 -15.93
N ILE A 2 1.07 18.48 -15.16
CA ILE A 2 1.83 17.20 -15.29
C ILE A 2 3.37 17.34 -15.23
N GLU A 3 3.98 18.20 -16.04
CA GLU A 3 5.43 18.45 -16.08
C GLU A 3 6.01 18.82 -14.69
N ASP A 4 5.26 19.59 -13.91
CA ASP A 4 5.64 20.06 -12.57
C ASP A 4 5.37 19.02 -11.46
N LEU A 5 4.65 17.93 -11.76
CA LEU A 5 4.32 16.93 -10.75
C LEU A 5 5.55 16.09 -10.38
N ARG A 6 5.62 15.78 -9.08
CA ARG A 6 6.60 14.90 -8.45
C ARG A 6 5.91 14.07 -7.40
N GLY A 7 6.33 12.81 -7.25
CA GLY A 7 5.77 11.89 -6.27
C GLY A 7 4.32 11.49 -6.55
N HIS A 8 3.76 11.82 -7.72
CA HIS A 8 2.42 11.44 -8.14
C HIS A 8 2.35 9.96 -8.51
N VAL A 9 1.13 9.45 -8.69
CA VAL A 9 0.89 8.10 -9.20
C VAL A 9 0.51 8.15 -10.67
N VAL A 10 1.16 7.34 -11.49
CA VAL A 10 0.79 7.12 -12.90
C VAL A 10 -0.02 5.83 -12.99
N VAL A 11 -1.18 5.86 -13.66
CA VAL A 11 -2.02 4.68 -13.89
C VAL A 11 -2.14 4.42 -15.38
N CYS A 12 -1.49 3.38 -15.87
CA CYS A 12 -1.57 2.94 -17.26
C CYS A 12 -2.75 1.98 -17.45
N GLY A 13 -3.73 2.40 -18.24
CA GLY A 13 -4.97 1.71 -18.52
C GLY A 13 -6.11 2.19 -17.63
N TYR A 14 -7.06 2.90 -18.21
CA TYR A 14 -8.29 3.41 -17.59
C TYR A 14 -9.51 2.55 -17.94
N GLY A 15 -9.31 1.24 -17.97
CA GLY A 15 -10.37 0.25 -18.11
C GLY A 15 -11.14 0.01 -16.81
N ARG A 16 -11.79 -1.15 -16.68
CA ARG A 16 -12.55 -1.50 -15.46
C ARG A 16 -11.73 -1.41 -14.18
N VAL A 17 -10.52 -1.96 -14.19
CA VAL A 17 -9.63 -1.99 -13.01
C VAL A 17 -9.05 -0.60 -12.74
N GLY A 18 -8.48 0.08 -13.75
CA GLY A 18 -7.95 1.44 -13.60
C GLY A 18 -8.97 2.43 -13.03
N ARG A 19 -10.22 2.38 -13.52
CA ARG A 19 -11.33 3.20 -12.98
C ARG A 19 -11.67 2.91 -11.52
N GLY A 20 -11.48 1.66 -11.07
CA GLY A 20 -11.65 1.33 -9.66
C GLY A 20 -10.48 1.79 -8.78
N ILE A 21 -9.28 1.90 -9.35
CA ILE A 21 -8.06 2.31 -8.63
C ILE A 21 -8.06 3.83 -8.38
N VAL A 22 -8.38 4.63 -9.39
CA VAL A 22 -8.20 6.10 -9.32
C VAL A 22 -8.90 6.74 -8.11
N PRO A 23 -10.18 6.46 -7.80
CA PRO A 23 -10.86 7.06 -6.66
C PRO A 23 -10.20 6.71 -5.31
N LEU A 24 -9.61 5.53 -5.18
CA LEU A 24 -8.93 5.08 -3.96
C LEU A 24 -7.60 5.80 -3.71
N LEU A 25 -7.05 6.43 -4.77
CA LEU A 25 -5.78 7.16 -4.72
C LEU A 25 -5.96 8.67 -4.69
N ALA A 26 -7.07 9.18 -5.24
CA ALA A 26 -7.27 10.61 -5.50
C ALA A 26 -7.12 11.49 -4.24
N ASP A 27 -7.54 10.99 -3.07
CA ASP A 27 -7.44 11.71 -1.80
C ASP A 27 -6.04 11.66 -1.16
N ARG A 28 -5.16 10.77 -1.65
CA ARG A 28 -3.84 10.48 -1.06
C ARG A 28 -2.67 10.97 -1.91
N SER A 29 -2.83 11.04 -3.22
CA SER A 29 -1.78 11.48 -4.14
C SER A 29 -2.39 12.03 -5.44
N PRO A 30 -1.76 13.03 -6.09
CA PRO A 30 -2.08 13.37 -7.46
C PRO A 30 -1.97 12.14 -8.36
N VAL A 31 -2.91 11.99 -9.30
CA VAL A 31 -2.99 10.86 -10.24
C VAL A 31 -2.93 11.36 -11.67
N VAL A 32 -2.10 10.72 -12.49
CA VAL A 32 -2.04 10.88 -13.94
C VAL A 32 -2.46 9.57 -14.59
N VAL A 33 -3.43 9.62 -15.49
CA VAL A 33 -3.95 8.45 -16.22
C VAL A 33 -3.34 8.40 -17.62
N VAL A 34 -2.97 7.21 -18.08
CA VAL A 34 -2.56 6.94 -19.45
C VAL A 34 -3.52 5.94 -20.07
N ASP A 35 -4.14 6.26 -21.21
CA ASP A 35 -4.91 5.30 -22.00
C ASP A 35 -4.86 5.68 -23.49
N ARG A 36 -4.94 4.70 -24.37
CA ARG A 36 -4.94 4.87 -25.84
C ARG A 36 -6.35 4.92 -26.43
N GLU A 37 -7.37 4.52 -25.68
CA GLU A 37 -8.75 4.47 -26.15
C GLU A 37 -9.41 5.85 -25.96
N PRO A 38 -9.79 6.55 -27.06
CA PRO A 38 -10.32 7.92 -26.98
C PRO A 38 -11.55 8.05 -26.08
N GLU A 39 -12.43 7.04 -26.05
CA GLU A 39 -13.61 7.05 -25.17
C GLU A 39 -13.23 7.07 -23.69
N ARG A 40 -12.17 6.34 -23.31
CA ARG A 40 -11.69 6.27 -21.92
C ARG A 40 -10.96 7.54 -21.53
N VAL A 41 -10.17 8.09 -22.44
CA VAL A 41 -9.50 9.39 -22.27
C VAL A 41 -10.51 10.50 -22.05
N ALA A 42 -11.52 10.60 -22.93
CA ALA A 42 -12.57 11.61 -22.83
C ALA A 42 -13.33 11.49 -21.49
N ARG A 43 -13.62 10.26 -21.05
CA ARG A 43 -14.24 10.01 -19.76
C ARG A 43 -13.35 10.44 -18.59
N ALA A 44 -12.08 10.05 -18.56
CA ALA A 44 -11.15 10.43 -17.49
C ALA A 44 -11.02 11.95 -17.39
N ALA A 45 -10.95 12.65 -18.52
CA ALA A 45 -10.92 14.10 -18.58
C ALA A 45 -12.22 14.74 -18.05
N ALA A 46 -13.39 14.17 -18.38
CA ALA A 46 -14.67 14.61 -17.86
C ALA A 46 -14.82 14.41 -16.34
N GLU A 47 -14.13 13.41 -15.78
CA GLU A 47 -14.01 13.18 -14.34
C GLU A 47 -12.96 14.09 -13.67
N GLY A 48 -12.36 15.03 -14.41
CA GLY A 48 -11.41 16.03 -13.89
C GLY A 48 -9.99 15.50 -13.67
N LEU A 49 -9.67 14.32 -14.19
CA LEU A 49 -8.36 13.69 -14.04
C LEU A 49 -7.32 14.31 -14.99
N LEU A 50 -6.06 14.24 -14.60
CA LEU A 50 -4.95 14.50 -15.52
C LEU A 50 -4.77 13.28 -16.42
N VAL A 51 -4.79 13.47 -17.72
CA VAL A 51 -4.76 12.37 -18.70
C VAL A 51 -3.68 12.62 -19.75
N VAL A 52 -2.95 11.55 -20.09
CA VAL A 52 -2.10 11.46 -21.27
C VAL A 52 -2.74 10.44 -22.21
N GLU A 53 -3.14 10.89 -23.39
CA GLU A 53 -3.63 10.01 -24.45
C GLU A 53 -2.43 9.38 -25.18
N GLY A 54 -2.37 8.06 -25.20
CA GLY A 54 -1.28 7.34 -25.86
C GLY A 54 -1.12 5.89 -25.39
N ASP A 55 -0.28 5.14 -26.09
CA ASP A 55 0.06 3.78 -25.71
C ASP A 55 1.10 3.78 -24.58
N ALA A 56 0.80 3.07 -23.49
CA ALA A 56 1.72 2.95 -22.36
C ALA A 56 2.96 2.11 -22.67
N THR A 57 3.00 1.43 -23.81
CA THR A 57 4.21 0.76 -24.33
C THR A 57 5.21 1.73 -24.96
N ASP A 58 4.79 2.96 -25.26
CA ASP A 58 5.61 3.96 -25.91
C ASP A 58 6.34 4.82 -24.87
N ASP A 59 7.66 4.87 -24.95
CA ASP A 59 8.50 5.58 -23.97
C ASP A 59 8.13 7.08 -23.89
N GLU A 60 7.80 7.71 -25.01
CA GLU A 60 7.40 9.13 -25.06
C GLU A 60 6.13 9.39 -24.24
N VAL A 61 5.18 8.46 -24.25
CA VAL A 61 3.93 8.55 -23.48
C VAL A 61 4.21 8.44 -21.98
N LEU A 62 5.09 7.53 -21.57
CA LEU A 62 5.53 7.39 -20.18
C LEU A 62 6.34 8.61 -19.69
N VAL A 63 7.14 9.21 -20.57
CA VAL A 63 7.85 10.47 -20.30
C VAL A 63 6.86 11.61 -20.11
N ALA A 64 5.86 11.74 -20.99
CA ALA A 64 4.81 12.75 -20.87
C ALA A 64 4.00 12.58 -19.57
N ALA A 65 3.73 11.34 -19.15
CA ALA A 65 3.09 11.04 -17.86
C ALA A 65 4.00 11.31 -16.64
N GLY A 66 5.30 11.56 -16.87
CA GLY A 66 6.26 11.89 -15.84
C GLY A 66 6.71 10.71 -15.00
N VAL A 67 6.79 9.50 -15.57
CA VAL A 67 7.14 8.25 -14.85
C VAL A 67 8.44 8.37 -14.05
N ALA A 68 9.48 9.01 -14.59
CA ALA A 68 10.76 9.20 -13.89
C ALA A 68 10.66 10.03 -12.60
N ARG A 69 9.57 10.81 -12.44
CA ARG A 69 9.31 11.67 -11.27
C ARG A 69 8.17 11.13 -10.39
N ALA A 70 7.49 10.08 -10.83
CA ALA A 70 6.37 9.49 -10.13
C ALA A 70 6.85 8.71 -8.90
N SER A 71 6.02 8.65 -7.85
CA SER A 71 6.30 7.76 -6.72
C SER A 71 5.93 6.32 -7.06
N THR A 72 4.89 6.12 -7.86
CA THR A 72 4.37 4.80 -8.24
C THR A 72 3.82 4.82 -9.67
N LEU A 73 4.06 3.73 -10.40
CA LEU A 73 3.40 3.37 -11.64
C LEU A 73 2.51 2.15 -11.41
N ILE A 74 1.24 2.25 -11.81
CA ILE A 74 0.29 1.13 -11.81
C ILE A 74 0.00 0.74 -13.25
N VAL A 75 0.34 -0.49 -13.63
CA VAL A 75 0.13 -1.03 -14.97
C VAL A 75 -1.10 -1.94 -14.96
N SER A 76 -2.21 -1.49 -15.55
CA SER A 76 -3.51 -2.17 -15.57
C SER A 76 -4.01 -2.48 -16.99
N LEU A 77 -3.09 -2.85 -17.87
CA LEU A 77 -3.37 -3.15 -19.28
C LEU A 77 -4.05 -4.52 -19.45
N GLN A 78 -4.75 -4.70 -20.57
CA GLN A 78 -5.45 -5.95 -20.89
C GLN A 78 -4.52 -7.04 -21.44
N SER A 79 -3.44 -6.64 -22.10
CA SER A 79 -2.42 -7.52 -22.65
C SER A 79 -1.28 -7.65 -21.64
N ASP A 80 -0.96 -8.88 -21.23
CA ASP A 80 0.19 -9.12 -20.37
C ASP A 80 1.52 -8.81 -21.08
N ALA A 81 1.55 -8.89 -22.41
CA ALA A 81 2.71 -8.49 -23.20
C ALA A 81 2.92 -6.96 -23.16
N ASP A 82 1.85 -6.19 -23.35
CA ASP A 82 1.87 -4.72 -23.26
C ASP A 82 2.26 -4.31 -21.83
N ALA A 83 1.74 -5.01 -20.82
CA ALA A 83 2.10 -4.77 -19.43
C ALA A 83 3.59 -4.99 -19.17
N ILE A 84 4.17 -6.10 -19.67
CA ILE A 84 5.61 -6.35 -19.56
C ILE A 84 6.41 -5.27 -20.28
N SER A 85 6.01 -4.87 -21.48
CA SER A 85 6.68 -3.80 -22.24
C SER A 85 6.69 -2.48 -21.47
N ALA A 86 5.52 -2.05 -20.97
CA ALA A 86 5.39 -0.84 -20.17
C ALA A 86 6.23 -0.88 -18.88
N VAL A 87 6.32 -2.04 -18.22
CA VAL A 87 7.16 -2.23 -17.03
C VAL A 87 8.64 -2.07 -17.37
N LEU A 88 9.12 -2.66 -18.47
CA LEU A 88 10.51 -2.56 -18.91
C LEU A 88 10.88 -1.10 -19.27
N SER A 89 10.04 -0.43 -20.04
CA SER A 89 10.19 0.99 -20.38
C SER A 89 10.21 1.87 -19.12
N ALA A 90 9.26 1.67 -18.21
CA ALA A 90 9.20 2.41 -16.97
C ALA A 90 10.45 2.22 -16.11
N ARG A 91 11.00 1.01 -16.03
CA ARG A 91 12.26 0.74 -15.32
C ARG A 91 13.47 1.40 -15.95
N ALA A 92 13.52 1.46 -17.28
CA ALA A 92 14.58 2.16 -17.99
C ALA A 92 14.51 3.68 -17.76
N LEU A 93 13.31 4.25 -17.74
CA LEU A 93 13.08 5.69 -17.58
C LEU A 93 13.17 6.16 -16.12
N GLY A 94 12.69 5.34 -15.17
CA GLY A 94 12.59 5.64 -13.75
C GLY A 94 13.02 4.44 -12.93
N PRO A 95 14.31 4.21 -12.72
CA PRO A 95 14.79 3.01 -12.02
C PRO A 95 14.22 2.87 -10.60
N ASP A 96 13.97 3.99 -9.93
CA ASP A 96 13.46 4.05 -8.55
C ASP A 96 11.92 4.07 -8.44
N VAL A 97 11.18 4.15 -9.56
CA VAL A 97 9.71 4.23 -9.51
C VAL A 97 9.14 2.93 -8.94
N ARG A 98 8.22 2.99 -7.98
CA ARG A 98 7.54 1.77 -7.53
C ARG A 98 6.60 1.28 -8.62
N ILE A 99 6.66 0.03 -9.03
CA ILE A 99 5.78 -0.52 -10.08
C ILE A 99 4.88 -1.60 -9.49
N VAL A 100 3.57 -1.44 -9.68
CA VAL A 100 2.55 -2.45 -9.40
C VAL A 100 1.87 -2.82 -10.71
N ALA A 101 1.88 -4.09 -11.10
CA ALA A 101 1.27 -4.53 -12.35
C ALA A 101 0.15 -5.54 -12.13
N ARG A 102 -0.89 -5.42 -12.94
CA ARG A 102 -1.93 -6.42 -13.06
C ARG A 102 -1.44 -7.58 -13.92
N ALA A 103 -1.59 -8.80 -13.44
CA ALA A 103 -1.54 -10.00 -14.28
C ALA A 103 -2.94 -10.41 -14.71
N ASN A 104 -3.10 -10.78 -15.98
CA ASN A 104 -4.34 -11.34 -16.52
C ASN A 104 -4.35 -12.87 -16.50
N ALA A 105 -3.16 -13.50 -16.59
CA ALA A 105 -2.97 -14.94 -16.43
C ALA A 105 -1.98 -15.27 -15.31
N GLU A 106 -2.18 -16.41 -14.65
CA GLU A 106 -1.26 -16.92 -13.62
C GLU A 106 0.16 -17.14 -14.18
N SER A 107 0.27 -17.61 -15.42
CA SER A 107 1.56 -17.79 -16.11
C SER A 107 2.32 -16.48 -16.37
N SER A 108 1.63 -15.34 -16.31
CA SER A 108 2.23 -14.02 -16.51
C SER A 108 2.79 -13.43 -15.23
N GLU A 109 2.37 -13.90 -14.04
CA GLU A 109 2.87 -13.37 -12.76
C GLU A 109 4.39 -13.47 -12.67
N ALA A 110 4.93 -14.66 -12.95
CA ALA A 110 6.38 -14.89 -12.92
C ALA A 110 7.14 -14.12 -14.02
N LYS A 111 6.49 -13.74 -15.13
CA LYS A 111 7.13 -12.94 -16.19
C LYS A 111 7.20 -11.47 -15.80
N LEU A 112 6.13 -10.94 -15.21
CA LEU A 112 6.09 -9.57 -14.69
C LEU A 112 7.10 -9.35 -13.57
N VAL A 113 7.26 -10.31 -12.65
CA VAL A 113 8.33 -10.28 -11.64
C VAL A 113 9.71 -10.18 -12.27
N ARG A 114 10.00 -11.01 -13.28
CA ARG A 114 11.29 -10.95 -13.99
C ARG A 114 11.50 -9.64 -14.77
N ALA A 115 10.43 -8.99 -15.21
CA ALA A 115 10.49 -7.69 -15.88
C ALA A 115 10.82 -6.53 -14.91
N GLY A 116 10.81 -6.76 -13.60
CA GLY A 116 11.16 -5.75 -12.59
C GLY A 116 9.97 -5.05 -11.94
N VAL A 117 8.77 -5.64 -11.97
CA VAL A 117 7.66 -5.15 -11.16
C VAL A 117 7.95 -5.37 -9.66
N ASP A 118 7.59 -4.43 -8.79
CA ASP A 118 7.75 -4.64 -7.35
C ASP A 118 6.64 -5.56 -6.81
N HIS A 119 5.43 -5.43 -7.34
CA HIS A 119 4.30 -6.27 -6.96
C HIS A 119 3.40 -6.61 -8.15
N VAL A 120 3.00 -7.88 -8.22
CA VAL A 120 1.99 -8.37 -9.16
C VAL A 120 0.67 -8.57 -8.44
N VAL A 121 -0.40 -8.09 -9.04
CA VAL A 121 -1.77 -8.35 -8.60
C VAL A 121 -2.50 -9.14 -9.67
N ASN A 122 -3.05 -10.30 -9.32
CA ASN A 122 -3.94 -11.08 -10.19
C ASN A 122 -5.38 -10.96 -9.66
N PRO A 123 -6.23 -10.09 -10.26
CA PRO A 123 -7.58 -9.86 -9.76
C PRO A 123 -8.46 -11.09 -9.82
N LEU A 124 -8.26 -11.99 -10.80
CA LEU A 124 -9.03 -13.22 -10.91
C LEU A 124 -8.75 -14.12 -9.71
N ARG A 125 -7.47 -14.38 -9.42
CA ARG A 125 -7.06 -15.21 -8.28
C ARG A 125 -7.52 -14.60 -6.95
N LEU A 126 -7.36 -13.29 -6.76
CA LEU A 126 -7.81 -12.62 -5.55
C LEU A 126 -9.34 -12.69 -5.39
N GLY A 127 -10.08 -12.48 -6.48
CA GLY A 127 -11.54 -12.62 -6.50
C GLY A 127 -11.99 -14.03 -6.15
N SER A 128 -11.36 -15.06 -6.72
CA SER A 128 -11.68 -16.46 -6.41
C SER A 128 -11.45 -16.80 -4.93
N VAL A 129 -10.32 -16.39 -4.37
CA VAL A 129 -10.05 -16.57 -2.93
C VAL A 129 -11.12 -15.86 -2.10
N ARG A 130 -11.46 -14.62 -2.46
CA ARG A 130 -12.46 -13.84 -1.72
C ARG A 130 -13.84 -14.49 -1.74
N LEU A 131 -14.29 -14.98 -2.90
CA LEU A 131 -15.56 -15.70 -3.03
C LEU A 131 -15.59 -16.97 -2.17
N ALA A 132 -14.50 -17.75 -2.17
CA ALA A 132 -14.40 -18.94 -1.33
C ALA A 132 -14.41 -18.57 0.16
N THR A 133 -13.72 -17.51 0.56
CA THR A 133 -13.73 -17.02 1.96
C THR A 133 -15.12 -16.59 2.38
N PHE A 134 -15.88 -15.86 1.55
CA PHE A 134 -17.27 -15.50 1.89
C PHE A 134 -18.18 -16.72 2.02
N ALA A 135 -18.01 -17.73 1.17
CA ALA A 135 -18.83 -18.93 1.21
C ALA A 135 -18.55 -19.81 2.45
N LEU A 136 -17.29 -19.87 2.89
CA LEU A 136 -16.85 -20.80 3.93
C LEU A 136 -16.63 -20.14 5.30
N GLN A 137 -16.29 -18.85 5.31
CA GLN A 137 -15.88 -18.08 6.48
C GLN A 137 -16.42 -16.63 6.42
N PRO A 138 -17.74 -16.43 6.32
CA PRO A 138 -18.34 -15.11 6.09
C PRO A 138 -17.94 -14.06 7.14
N VAL A 139 -17.93 -14.44 8.43
CA VAL A 139 -17.53 -13.52 9.52
C VAL A 139 -16.07 -13.05 9.38
N VAL A 140 -15.17 -13.92 8.91
CA VAL A 140 -13.77 -13.54 8.66
C VAL A 140 -13.69 -12.60 7.47
N ALA A 141 -14.46 -12.85 6.41
CA ALA A 141 -14.52 -11.97 5.26
C ALA A 141 -15.02 -10.57 5.65
N ASP A 142 -16.12 -10.48 6.41
CA ASP A 142 -16.70 -9.23 6.90
C ASP A 142 -15.70 -8.44 7.75
N PHE A 143 -14.97 -9.09 8.65
CA PHE A 143 -13.94 -8.43 9.45
C PHE A 143 -12.81 -7.86 8.59
N VAL A 144 -12.36 -8.59 7.57
CA VAL A 144 -11.33 -8.09 6.65
C VAL A 144 -11.81 -6.86 5.89
N ASP A 145 -13.08 -6.81 5.47
CA ASP A 145 -13.63 -5.62 4.82
C ASP A 145 -13.75 -4.45 5.80
N LEU A 146 -13.96 -4.67 7.10
CA LEU A 146 -13.96 -3.56 8.07
C LEU A 146 -12.61 -2.83 8.15
N VAL A 147 -11.49 -3.54 7.95
CA VAL A 147 -10.13 -3.02 8.24
C VAL A 147 -9.35 -2.58 7.01
N VAL A 148 -9.72 -3.06 5.81
CA VAL A 148 -9.06 -2.71 4.54
C VAL A 148 -9.67 -1.40 3.98
N PRO A 149 -8.86 -0.49 3.38
CA PRO A 149 -9.36 0.76 2.83
C PRO A 149 -10.48 0.58 1.79
N GLY A 150 -11.54 1.38 1.91
CA GLY A 150 -12.67 1.42 0.96
C GLY A 150 -13.98 0.81 1.46
N SER A 151 -14.01 0.26 2.67
CA SER A 151 -15.17 -0.50 3.19
C SER A 151 -15.64 -0.14 4.61
N GLY A 152 -14.97 0.79 5.33
CA GLY A 152 -15.46 1.31 6.62
C GLY A 152 -14.63 2.46 7.20
N GLU A 153 -15.26 3.36 7.96
CA GLU A 153 -14.61 4.55 8.56
C GLU A 153 -14.09 4.31 9.99
N ALA A 154 -14.55 3.26 10.67
CA ALA A 154 -14.32 3.12 12.12
C ALA A 154 -12.87 2.70 12.47
N VAL A 155 -12.27 1.79 11.70
CA VAL A 155 -10.94 1.23 11.98
C VAL A 155 -10.17 1.05 10.68
N ARG A 156 -8.87 1.37 10.69
CA ARG A 156 -7.98 1.31 9.52
C ARG A 156 -6.75 0.48 9.80
N LEU A 157 -6.38 -0.36 8.85
CA LEU A 157 -5.10 -1.04 8.78
C LEU A 157 -4.10 -0.15 8.02
N GLU A 158 -3.10 0.39 8.70
CA GLU A 158 -2.09 1.27 8.09
C GLU A 158 -0.67 0.81 8.41
N GLN A 159 0.27 1.22 7.54
CA GLN A 159 1.70 1.09 7.79
C GLN A 159 2.24 2.40 8.38
N VAL A 160 3.01 2.32 9.44
CA VAL A 160 3.65 3.48 10.08
C VAL A 160 5.15 3.23 10.16
N VAL A 161 5.94 4.13 9.57
CA VAL A 161 7.39 4.06 9.60
C VAL A 161 7.89 4.73 10.88
N ILE A 162 8.78 4.06 11.60
CA ILE A 162 9.46 4.63 12.78
C ILE A 162 10.44 5.70 12.29
N PRO A 163 10.24 6.98 12.66
CA PRO A 163 11.10 8.07 12.19
C PRO A 163 12.54 7.93 12.68
N ASP A 164 13.47 8.45 11.89
CA ASP A 164 14.84 8.66 12.33
C ASP A 164 14.84 9.60 13.56
N GLY A 165 15.58 9.23 14.60
CA GLY A 165 15.63 9.98 15.86
C GLY A 165 14.43 9.77 16.80
N SER A 166 13.54 8.82 16.49
CA SER A 166 12.47 8.44 17.41
C SER A 166 13.04 8.03 18.79
N PRO A 167 12.47 8.51 19.91
CA PRO A 167 12.98 8.21 21.26
C PRO A 167 12.73 6.76 21.69
N VAL A 168 12.01 5.96 20.88
CA VAL A 168 11.83 4.53 21.12
C VAL A 168 12.86 3.65 20.42
N LEU A 169 13.77 4.25 19.65
CA LEU A 169 14.84 3.51 19.00
C LEU A 169 15.71 2.78 20.02
N GLY A 170 16.03 1.52 19.71
CA GLY A 170 16.81 0.63 20.58
C GLY A 170 15.99 -0.06 21.68
N ARG A 171 14.77 0.41 22.00
CA ARG A 171 13.86 -0.26 22.93
C ARG A 171 13.20 -1.46 22.27
N ARG A 172 12.82 -2.45 23.07
CA ARG A 172 12.01 -3.58 22.60
C ARG A 172 10.56 -3.16 22.40
N LEU A 173 9.89 -3.71 21.41
CA LEU A 173 8.51 -3.36 21.08
C LEU A 173 7.56 -3.56 22.29
N GLY A 174 7.73 -4.64 23.05
CA GLY A 174 6.93 -4.91 24.26
C GLY A 174 7.18 -3.93 25.41
N GLU A 175 8.35 -3.28 25.45
CA GLU A 175 8.70 -2.29 26.49
C GLU A 175 8.14 -0.89 26.19
N CYS A 176 7.64 -0.68 24.97
CA CYS A 176 7.25 0.65 24.50
C CYS A 176 5.86 1.08 24.98
N GLY A 177 4.98 0.16 25.37
CA GLY A 177 3.62 0.48 25.82
C GLY A 177 2.78 1.19 24.76
N LEU A 178 3.02 0.88 23.47
CA LEU A 178 2.40 1.56 22.32
C LEU A 178 0.87 1.48 22.37
N ARG A 179 0.34 0.31 22.72
CA ARG A 179 -1.11 0.08 22.79
C ARG A 179 -1.74 0.86 23.93
N GLU A 180 -1.10 0.86 25.10
CA GLU A 180 -1.55 1.60 26.28
C GLU A 180 -1.55 3.12 26.02
N ALA A 181 -0.51 3.61 25.34
CA ALA A 181 -0.35 5.04 25.06
C ALA A 181 -1.24 5.56 23.93
N THR A 182 -1.52 4.74 22.91
CA THR A 182 -2.16 5.21 21.66
C THR A 182 -3.46 4.50 21.32
N GLY A 183 -3.75 3.36 21.95
CA GLY A 183 -4.90 2.52 21.67
C GLY A 183 -4.79 1.66 20.42
N VAL A 184 -3.72 1.78 19.63
CA VAL A 184 -3.52 0.99 18.40
C VAL A 184 -3.15 -0.46 18.71
N LEU A 185 -3.59 -1.37 17.84
CA LEU A 185 -3.13 -2.76 17.84
C LEU A 185 -1.98 -2.91 16.83
N VAL A 186 -0.78 -3.27 17.30
CA VAL A 186 0.33 -3.64 16.41
C VAL A 186 0.16 -5.10 15.99
N LEU A 187 0.12 -5.34 14.69
CA LEU A 187 -0.09 -6.66 14.08
C LEU A 187 1.20 -7.25 13.52
N ALA A 188 2.11 -6.41 13.04
CA ALA A 188 3.40 -6.83 12.51
C ALA A 188 4.45 -5.73 12.57
N LEU A 189 5.71 -6.12 12.53
CA LEU A 189 6.86 -5.22 12.36
C LEU A 189 7.74 -5.75 11.22
N ARG A 190 8.18 -4.85 10.35
CA ARG A 190 9.15 -5.13 9.28
C ARG A 190 10.38 -4.25 9.46
N ARG A 191 11.56 -4.84 9.54
CA ARG A 191 12.82 -4.09 9.50
C ARG A 191 13.09 -3.57 8.07
N PRO A 192 13.89 -2.51 7.89
CA PRO A 192 14.31 -2.07 6.57
C PRO A 192 14.89 -3.24 5.76
N GLY A 193 14.33 -3.53 4.58
CA GLY A 193 14.76 -4.62 3.70
C GLY A 193 14.53 -6.05 4.20
N GLY A 194 13.87 -6.24 5.35
CA GLY A 194 13.60 -7.56 5.93
C GLY A 194 12.17 -8.07 5.72
N GLU A 195 11.91 -9.29 6.21
CA GLU A 195 10.57 -9.88 6.23
C GLU A 195 9.71 -9.34 7.40
N PHE A 196 8.39 -9.48 7.28
CA PHE A 196 7.47 -9.16 8.36
C PHE A 196 7.61 -10.19 9.49
N THR A 197 7.85 -9.70 10.70
CA THR A 197 7.67 -10.46 11.93
C THR A 197 6.25 -10.22 12.41
N SER A 198 5.45 -11.27 12.54
CA SER A 198 4.14 -11.18 13.18
C SER A 198 4.34 -10.71 14.62
N VAL A 199 3.62 -9.66 14.98
CA VAL A 199 3.64 -9.12 16.34
C VAL A 199 2.25 -9.27 16.89
N ALA A 200 2.10 -10.06 17.96
CA ALA A 200 0.83 -10.10 18.68
C ALA A 200 0.99 -9.33 20.00
N THR A 201 1.11 -8.01 19.95
CA THR A 201 1.16 -7.22 21.20
C THR A 201 -0.20 -7.29 21.91
N GLY A 202 -0.27 -8.16 22.93
CA GLY A 202 -1.41 -8.34 23.83
C GLY A 202 -2.35 -9.49 23.47
N ASP A 203 -2.91 -10.13 24.51
CA ASP A 203 -3.83 -11.28 24.42
C ASP A 203 -4.94 -11.04 23.37
N LEU A 204 -5.07 -11.97 22.42
CA LEU A 204 -6.24 -12.10 21.55
C LEU A 204 -7.49 -12.59 22.30
N ALA A 205 -7.43 -12.72 23.63
CA ALA A 205 -8.52 -13.15 24.50
C ALA A 205 -8.67 -12.15 25.63
N GLY A 206 -9.91 -11.76 25.97
CA GLY A 206 -10.23 -10.82 27.05
C GLY A 206 -9.88 -11.34 28.45
N SER A 207 -8.61 -11.59 28.74
CA SER A 207 -8.10 -11.87 30.07
C SER A 207 -7.80 -10.54 30.78
N PRO A 208 -8.42 -10.28 31.95
CA PRO A 208 -8.05 -9.14 32.77
C PRO A 208 -6.72 -9.46 33.45
N GLY A 209 -5.64 -8.91 32.91
CA GLY A 209 -4.29 -9.03 33.45
C GLY A 209 -3.28 -8.47 32.47
N GLY A 210 -2.41 -7.57 32.92
CA GLY A 210 -1.56 -6.75 32.05
C GLY A 210 -0.58 -7.52 31.18
N ALA A 211 0.05 -6.77 30.27
CA ALA A 211 1.08 -7.18 29.32
C ALA A 211 1.88 -8.40 29.80
N ARG A 212 1.59 -9.58 29.25
CA ARG A 212 2.48 -10.74 29.41
C ARG A 212 3.66 -10.54 28.46
N ALA A 213 4.82 -10.26 29.05
CA ALA A 213 6.10 -10.34 28.34
C ALA A 213 6.24 -11.70 27.66
N GLY A 214 6.57 -11.68 26.36
CA GLY A 214 6.84 -12.90 25.58
C GLY A 214 5.85 -13.15 24.45
N ALA A 215 5.06 -12.16 24.05
CA ALA A 215 4.31 -12.28 22.82
C ALA A 215 5.28 -12.25 21.60
N PRO A 216 4.93 -12.94 20.49
CA PRO A 216 5.73 -12.87 19.28
C PRO A 216 6.01 -11.42 18.91
N GLY A 217 7.28 -11.06 18.73
CA GLY A 217 7.68 -9.71 18.37
C GLY A 217 8.00 -8.75 19.53
N ASP A 218 7.65 -9.09 20.77
CA ASP A 218 7.90 -8.21 21.94
C ASP A 218 9.39 -7.92 22.12
N ASP A 219 10.25 -8.92 21.92
CA ASP A 219 11.69 -8.80 22.08
C ASP A 219 12.40 -8.11 20.91
N VAL A 220 11.66 -7.72 19.87
CA VAL A 220 12.25 -7.13 18.67
C VAL A 220 12.64 -5.68 18.96
N PRO A 221 13.93 -5.32 18.86
CA PRO A 221 14.36 -3.94 19.02
C PRO A 221 13.86 -3.09 17.85
N LEU A 222 13.34 -1.91 18.19
CA LEU A 222 12.92 -0.91 17.22
C LEU A 222 14.13 -0.21 16.62
N VAL A 223 14.18 -0.18 15.29
CA VAL A 223 15.28 0.41 14.53
C VAL A 223 14.76 1.50 13.59
N PRO A 224 15.59 2.47 13.19
CA PRO A 224 15.17 3.54 12.28
C PRO A 224 14.67 2.96 10.96
N GLY A 225 13.59 3.53 10.43
CA GLY A 225 12.99 3.07 9.18
C GLY A 225 12.25 1.72 9.27
N ALA A 226 12.19 1.07 10.44
CA ALA A 226 11.30 -0.08 10.62
C ALA A 226 9.84 0.34 10.41
N THR A 227 9.04 -0.55 9.83
CA THR A 227 7.62 -0.32 9.53
C THR A 227 6.76 -1.16 10.47
N LEU A 228 5.86 -0.50 11.19
CA LEU A 228 4.80 -1.15 11.96
C LEU A 228 3.57 -1.30 11.07
N VAL A 229 2.89 -2.45 11.15
CA VAL A 229 1.54 -2.65 10.61
C VAL A 229 0.59 -2.58 11.79
N VAL A 230 -0.29 -1.59 11.77
CA VAL A 230 -1.15 -1.25 12.91
C VAL A 230 -2.61 -1.16 12.51
N LEU A 231 -3.48 -1.47 13.46
CA LEU A 231 -4.92 -1.38 13.33
C LEU A 231 -5.45 -0.40 14.39
N GLY A 232 -6.21 0.61 13.97
CA GLY A 232 -6.80 1.60 14.89
C GLY A 232 -7.73 2.61 14.19
N THR A 233 -8.42 3.45 14.98
CA THR A 233 -9.22 4.56 14.44
C THR A 233 -8.33 5.66 13.85
N PRO A 234 -8.85 6.57 13.00
CA PRO A 234 -8.12 7.75 12.53
C PRO A 234 -7.37 8.52 13.62
N GLU A 235 -8.01 8.74 14.76
CA GLU A 235 -7.47 9.48 15.90
C GLU A 235 -6.34 8.72 16.58
N GLN A 236 -6.48 7.40 16.74
CA GLN A 236 -5.46 6.53 17.33
C GLN A 236 -4.21 6.49 16.44
N LEU A 237 -4.38 6.37 15.12
CA LEU A 237 -3.28 6.37 14.16
C LEU A 237 -2.53 7.72 14.13
N ALA A 238 -3.25 8.84 14.18
CA ALA A 238 -2.64 10.15 14.32
C ALA A 238 -1.92 10.33 15.68
N GLY A 239 -2.49 9.75 16.75
CA GLY A 239 -1.85 9.67 18.06
C GLY A 239 -0.52 8.90 18.03
N LEU A 240 -0.49 7.77 17.31
CA LEU A 240 0.72 6.95 17.13
C LEU A 240 1.84 7.70 16.42
N ASP A 241 1.56 8.39 15.29
CA ASP A 241 2.61 9.15 14.59
C ASP A 241 3.22 10.24 15.48
N ARG A 242 2.38 10.96 16.25
CA ARG A 242 2.87 11.93 17.23
C ARG A 242 3.73 11.28 18.31
N TRP A 243 3.23 10.19 18.90
CA TRP A 243 3.92 9.47 19.96
C TRP A 243 5.27 8.92 19.51
N LEU A 244 5.40 8.41 18.29
CA LEU A 244 6.67 7.96 17.73
C LEU A 244 7.69 9.11 17.55
N ARG A 245 7.23 10.36 17.39
CA ARG A 245 8.11 11.54 17.25
C ARG A 245 8.48 12.16 18.59
N SER A 246 7.54 12.24 19.53
CA SER A 246 7.75 12.88 20.84
C SER A 246 8.24 11.92 21.92
N GLY A 247 7.97 10.62 21.76
CA GLY A 247 8.17 9.61 22.78
C GLY A 247 7.04 9.55 23.81
N PRO A 248 7.15 8.61 24.77
CA PRO A 248 6.25 8.58 25.91
C PRO A 248 6.32 9.91 26.66
N ASP A 249 5.15 10.43 27.03
CA ASP A 249 5.03 11.63 27.87
C ASP A 249 5.86 11.40 29.16
N PRO A 250 6.76 12.31 29.58
CA PRO A 250 7.60 12.13 30.76
C PRO A 250 6.86 12.03 32.11
N ALA A 251 5.53 11.86 32.10
CA ALA A 251 4.71 11.64 33.28
C ALA A 251 3.87 10.36 33.12
N GLY A 252 4.46 9.22 33.53
CA GLY A 252 3.81 7.92 33.67
C GLY A 252 4.67 7.00 34.50
#